data_AF-D6KEU0-F1
#
_entry.id   AF-D6KEU0-F1
#
_cell.length_a   1.000
_cell.length_b   1.000
_cell.length_c   1.000
_cell.angle_alpha   90.00
_cell.angle_beta   90.00
_cell.angle_gamma   90.00
#
_symmetry.space_group_name_H-M   'P 1'
#
loop_
_entity.id
_entity.type
_entity.pdbx_description
1 polymer ?
#
loop_
_entity_poly.entity_id
_entity_poly.type
_entity_poly.pdbx_seq_one_letter_code
_entity_poly.pdbx_strand_id
1 'polypeptide(L)'
;MVLLVDGFEEAPLVAGEELLALPGFWAAYLMWLSRTEEYDPVPAWFGVDGADADAACDALTDEDRWPVFRVPFGGGHTAVVLGCNVPEDPATEYLVTHPEWGRHGSLALVNGHQAGPGLAWRELVHIARTADRAAPGVHAEHERLLLLLPALGDEELPGDAADTVGDALARVGVPGALAPHLAAALLTDHPLWEPAAWAFPGASPLSGGREPFSGILYCDGVMSPRCGVRLAQGITREQSDRLARALGTWPAG
;
A
#
# COMPACT_ATOMS: atom_id res chain seq x y z
N MET A 1 20.54 -4.61 12.83
CA MET A 1 19.27 -4.10 13.39
C MET A 1 18.22 -5.14 13.05
N VAL A 2 17.57 -5.74 14.05
CA VAL A 2 16.52 -6.74 13.80
C VAL A 2 15.27 -5.98 13.32
N LEU A 3 14.68 -6.44 12.23
CA LEU A 3 13.42 -5.92 11.74
C LEU A 3 12.31 -6.58 12.57
N LEU A 4 11.51 -5.77 13.27
CA LEU A 4 10.42 -6.24 14.11
C LEU A 4 9.11 -5.71 13.54
N VAL A 5 8.22 -6.64 13.19
CA VAL A 5 6.82 -6.35 12.86
C VAL A 5 5.99 -7.10 13.89
N ASP A 6 5.17 -6.35 14.63
CA ASP A 6 4.31 -6.89 15.69
C ASP A 6 3.41 -8.00 15.14
N GLY A 7 3.46 -9.19 15.74
CA GLY A 7 2.76 -10.41 15.27
C GLY A 7 3.57 -11.32 14.34
N PHE A 8 4.80 -10.92 13.97
CA PHE A 8 5.69 -11.67 13.07
C PHE A 8 7.09 -11.87 13.68
N GLU A 9 7.20 -11.90 15.00
CA GLU A 9 8.49 -11.94 15.71
C GLU A 9 9.32 -13.19 15.41
N GLU A 10 8.66 -14.29 15.08
CA GLU A 10 9.30 -15.58 14.76
C GLU A 10 9.46 -15.80 13.24
N ALA A 11 8.94 -14.90 12.41
CA ALA A 11 9.04 -15.01 10.95
C ALA A 11 10.45 -14.64 10.45
N PRO A 12 10.90 -15.19 9.31
CA PRO A 12 12.23 -14.94 8.76
C PRO A 12 12.28 -13.60 7.99
N LEU A 13 11.96 -12.52 8.69
CA LEU A 13 11.82 -11.19 8.10
C LEU A 13 13.18 -10.64 7.62
N VAL A 14 13.22 -10.17 6.37
CA VAL A 14 14.38 -9.50 5.78
C VAL A 14 14.00 -8.14 5.20
N ALA A 15 14.94 -7.20 5.24
CA ALA A 15 14.78 -5.92 4.53
C ALA A 15 14.67 -6.17 3.02
N GLY A 16 13.55 -5.76 2.43
CA GLY A 16 13.23 -5.99 1.02
C GLY A 16 13.72 -4.88 0.09
N GLU A 17 14.18 -3.73 0.61
CA GLU A 17 14.41 -2.54 -0.20
C GLU A 17 15.44 -2.73 -1.33
N GLU A 18 16.41 -3.62 -1.17
CA GLU A 18 17.37 -3.95 -2.24
C GLU A 18 16.74 -4.71 -3.41
N LEU A 19 15.61 -5.40 -3.19
CA LEU A 19 14.89 -6.12 -4.24
C LEU A 19 14.27 -5.19 -5.28
N LEU A 20 14.02 -3.92 -4.92
CA LEU A 20 13.49 -2.91 -5.85
C LEU A 20 14.41 -2.65 -7.05
N ALA A 21 15.70 -2.98 -6.92
CA ALA A 21 16.68 -2.84 -7.98
C ALA A 21 16.77 -4.07 -8.91
N LEU A 22 16.06 -5.17 -8.62
CA LEU A 22 16.01 -6.31 -9.52
C LEU A 22 15.25 -5.91 -10.80
N PRO A 23 15.77 -6.24 -12.00
CA PRO A 23 15.15 -5.83 -13.26
C PRO A 23 13.66 -6.20 -13.34
N GLY A 24 13.31 -7.44 -12.97
CA GLY A 24 11.94 -7.94 -13.01
C GLY A 24 11.05 -7.58 -11.82
N PHE A 25 11.53 -6.80 -10.84
CA PHE A 25 10.80 -6.54 -9.59
C PHE A 25 9.37 -6.02 -9.84
N TRP A 26 9.24 -4.96 -10.62
CA TRP A 26 7.93 -4.31 -10.83
C TRP A 26 6.97 -5.19 -11.63
N ALA A 27 7.48 -6.01 -12.54
CA ALA A 27 6.69 -7.02 -13.21
C ALA A 27 6.20 -8.07 -12.19
N ALA A 28 7.09 -8.67 -11.40
CA ALA A 28 6.72 -9.65 -10.39
C ALA A 28 5.73 -9.09 -9.36
N TYR A 29 5.88 -7.81 -8.99
CA TYR A 29 5.09 -7.17 -7.94
C TYR A 29 3.71 -6.67 -8.40
N LEU A 30 3.59 -6.08 -9.60
CA LEU A 30 2.37 -5.39 -10.05
C LEU A 30 1.64 -6.06 -11.21
N MET A 31 2.27 -6.99 -11.94
CA MET A 31 1.68 -7.53 -13.16
C MET A 31 0.32 -8.17 -12.91
N TRP A 32 0.16 -8.90 -11.80
CA TRP A 32 -1.12 -9.51 -11.42
C TRP A 32 -2.24 -8.47 -11.22
N LEU A 33 -1.91 -7.24 -10.82
CA LEU A 33 -2.88 -6.16 -10.61
C LEU A 33 -3.43 -5.62 -11.93
N SER A 34 -2.67 -5.74 -13.01
CA SER A 34 -3.08 -5.30 -14.36
C SER A 34 -3.86 -6.34 -15.17
N ARG A 35 -4.25 -7.46 -14.55
CA ARG A 35 -5.04 -8.51 -15.22
C ARG A 35 -6.46 -8.02 -15.45
N THR A 36 -6.94 -8.16 -16.68
CA THR A 36 -8.33 -7.88 -17.06
C THR A 36 -9.00 -9.14 -17.59
N GLU A 37 -10.32 -9.11 -17.80
CA GLU A 37 -11.02 -10.24 -18.45
C GLU A 37 -10.57 -10.46 -19.90
N GLU A 38 -10.07 -9.42 -20.57
CA GLU A 38 -9.73 -9.43 -21.99
C GLU A 38 -8.26 -9.80 -22.26
N TYR A 39 -7.35 -9.49 -21.32
CA TYR A 39 -5.91 -9.66 -21.53
C TYR A 39 -5.20 -10.21 -20.28
N ASP A 40 -4.36 -11.21 -20.50
CA ASP A 40 -3.36 -11.63 -19.52
C ASP A 40 -2.10 -10.77 -19.65
N PRO A 41 -1.67 -10.11 -18.57
CA PRO A 41 -0.50 -9.24 -18.59
C PRO A 41 0.77 -10.07 -18.70
N VAL A 42 1.77 -9.53 -19.41
CA VAL A 42 3.05 -10.21 -19.65
C VAL A 42 4.24 -9.35 -19.22
N PRO A 43 5.39 -9.94 -18.85
CA PRO A 43 6.57 -9.20 -18.38
C PRO A 43 7.04 -8.11 -19.35
N ALA A 44 6.87 -8.32 -20.66
CA ALA A 44 7.24 -7.35 -21.69
C ALA A 44 6.49 -6.01 -21.57
N TRP A 45 5.33 -5.97 -20.91
CA TRP A 45 4.61 -4.71 -20.63
C TRP A 45 5.38 -3.80 -19.68
N PHE A 46 6.19 -4.41 -18.79
CA PHE A 46 7.10 -3.72 -17.89
C PHE A 46 8.49 -3.50 -18.50
N GLY A 47 8.71 -3.92 -19.75
CA GLY A 47 9.99 -3.77 -20.46
C GLY A 47 11.04 -4.81 -20.10
N VAL A 48 10.66 -5.93 -19.47
CA VAL A 48 11.56 -7.00 -19.04
C VAL A 48 11.21 -8.32 -19.72
N ASP A 49 12.14 -9.26 -19.72
CA ASP A 49 11.87 -10.62 -20.16
C ASP A 49 11.28 -11.48 -19.04
N GLY A 50 10.86 -12.70 -19.39
CA GLY A 50 10.29 -13.64 -18.43
C GLY A 50 11.30 -14.12 -17.38
N ALA A 51 12.57 -14.26 -17.74
CA ALA A 51 13.58 -14.78 -16.82
C ALA A 51 13.90 -13.77 -15.71
N ASP A 52 13.96 -12.47 -16.05
CA ASP A 52 14.12 -11.40 -15.07
C ASP A 52 12.91 -11.34 -14.12
N ALA A 53 11.69 -11.48 -14.65
CA ALA A 53 10.46 -11.49 -13.85
C ALA A 53 10.39 -12.72 -12.94
N ASP A 54 10.71 -13.91 -13.44
CA ASP A 54 10.73 -15.16 -12.67
C ASP A 54 11.77 -15.08 -11.53
N ALA A 55 12.99 -14.60 -11.82
CA ALA A 55 14.03 -14.44 -10.79
C ALA A 55 13.62 -13.44 -9.68
N ALA A 56 12.90 -12.37 -10.03
CA ALA A 56 12.36 -11.44 -9.05
C ALA A 56 11.20 -12.05 -8.25
N CYS A 57 10.35 -12.85 -8.90
CA CYS A 57 9.26 -13.58 -8.26
C CYS A 57 9.79 -14.59 -7.24
N ASP A 58 10.79 -15.39 -7.61
CA ASP A 58 11.48 -16.34 -6.73
C ASP A 58 12.05 -15.62 -5.50
N ALA A 59 12.67 -14.46 -5.68
CA ALA A 59 13.21 -13.68 -4.57
C ALA A 59 12.12 -13.06 -3.66
N LEU A 60 10.97 -12.67 -4.23
CA LEU A 60 9.84 -12.14 -3.48
C LEU A 60 9.09 -13.22 -2.69
N THR A 61 9.12 -14.46 -3.18
CA THR A 61 8.35 -15.59 -2.65
C THR A 61 9.20 -16.60 -1.85
N ASP A 62 10.45 -16.26 -1.57
CA ASP A 62 11.37 -17.08 -0.77
C ASP A 62 10.78 -17.35 0.63
N GLU A 63 10.47 -18.62 0.89
CA GLU A 63 9.86 -19.10 2.14
C GLU A 63 10.78 -18.89 3.35
N ASP A 64 12.10 -18.88 3.13
CA ASP A 64 13.12 -18.67 4.17
C ASP A 64 13.48 -17.19 4.34
N ARG A 65 12.91 -16.29 3.52
CA ARG A 65 13.25 -14.86 3.51
C ARG A 65 12.04 -14.00 3.16
N TRP A 66 11.29 -13.58 4.17
CA TRP A 66 10.08 -12.80 3.99
C TRP A 66 10.41 -11.32 3.80
N PRO A 67 10.23 -10.75 2.59
CA PRO A 67 10.67 -9.40 2.31
C PRO A 67 9.77 -8.38 2.97
N VAL A 68 10.39 -7.34 3.54
CA VAL A 68 9.68 -6.21 4.13
C VAL A 68 10.14 -4.90 3.52
N PHE A 69 9.22 -4.17 2.91
CA PHE A 69 9.46 -2.85 2.36
C PHE A 69 8.90 -1.81 3.33
N ARG A 70 9.79 -0.98 3.90
CA ARG A 70 9.39 0.13 4.75
C ARG A 70 9.22 1.39 3.92
N VAL A 71 8.07 2.01 4.03
CA VAL A 71 7.74 3.28 3.39
C VAL A 71 7.53 4.33 4.49
N PRO A 72 8.62 4.95 5.00
CA PRO A 72 8.52 5.92 6.08
C PRO A 72 7.86 7.21 5.60
N PHE A 73 6.94 7.76 6.38
CA PHE A 73 6.21 8.99 6.07
C PHE A 73 6.04 9.88 7.32
N GLY A 74 5.36 11.02 7.14
CA GLY A 74 5.32 12.10 8.14
C GLY A 74 5.05 11.67 9.59
N GLY A 75 5.69 12.36 10.54
CA GLY A 75 5.42 12.19 11.97
C GLY A 75 5.86 10.86 12.56
N GLY A 76 6.90 10.21 12.00
CA GLY A 76 7.47 8.97 12.51
C GLY A 76 6.68 7.71 12.15
N HIS A 77 5.68 7.82 11.27
CA HIS A 77 4.89 6.67 10.82
C HIS A 77 5.62 5.94 9.69
N THR A 78 5.34 4.65 9.54
CA THR A 78 5.86 3.83 8.44
C THR A 78 4.75 2.95 7.90
N ALA A 79 4.48 3.05 6.60
CA ALA A 79 3.70 2.04 5.91
C ALA A 79 4.63 0.85 5.61
N VAL A 80 4.17 -0.36 5.85
CA VAL A 80 4.96 -1.59 5.73
C VAL A 80 4.27 -2.48 4.72
N VAL A 81 5.01 -2.96 3.73
CA VAL A 81 4.59 -4.05 2.85
C VAL A 81 5.39 -5.28 3.25
N LEU A 82 4.71 -6.34 3.68
CA LEU A 82 5.32 -7.59 4.14
C LEU A 82 4.87 -8.73 3.24
N GLY A 83 5.81 -9.43 2.61
CA GLY A 83 5.55 -10.70 1.93
C GLY A 83 5.54 -11.85 2.95
N CYS A 84 4.35 -12.35 3.28
CA CYS A 84 4.16 -13.54 4.10
C CYS A 84 4.25 -14.78 3.21
N ASN A 85 5.44 -15.37 3.09
CA ASN A 85 5.70 -16.51 2.22
C ASN A 85 5.49 -17.84 2.95
N VAL A 86 4.29 -18.07 3.47
CA VAL A 86 3.90 -19.38 3.98
C VAL A 86 3.62 -20.30 2.77
N PRO A 87 4.19 -21.51 2.69
CA PRO A 87 4.12 -22.36 1.49
C PRO A 87 2.69 -22.63 0.98
N GLU A 88 1.74 -22.77 1.89
CA GLU A 88 0.35 -23.13 1.57
C GLU A 88 -0.59 -21.93 1.43
N ASP A 89 -0.21 -20.77 1.96
CA ASP A 89 -1.06 -19.59 2.04
C ASP A 89 -0.23 -18.30 1.96
N PRO A 90 0.47 -18.04 0.83
CA PRO A 90 1.27 -16.84 0.70
C PRO A 90 0.37 -15.61 0.59
N ALA A 91 0.77 -14.55 1.28
CA ALA A 91 0.02 -13.30 1.31
C ALA A 91 0.95 -12.09 1.35
N THR A 92 0.42 -10.92 1.03
CA THR A 92 1.10 -9.64 1.22
C THR A 92 0.29 -8.78 2.18
N GLU A 93 0.89 -8.44 3.32
CA GLU A 93 0.29 -7.54 4.30
C GLU A 93 0.73 -6.10 4.08
N TYR A 94 -0.24 -5.20 4.15
CA TYR A 94 -0.04 -3.76 4.12
C TYR A 94 -0.43 -3.19 5.47
N LEU A 95 0.53 -2.64 6.19
CA LEU A 95 0.37 -2.19 7.57
C LEU A 95 0.79 -0.72 7.72
N VAL A 96 0.30 -0.07 8.77
CA VAL A 96 0.86 1.20 9.28
C VAL A 96 1.39 0.98 10.68
N THR A 97 2.59 1.45 10.94
CA THR A 97 3.26 1.34 12.23
C THR A 97 3.75 2.70 12.72
N HIS A 98 3.93 2.82 14.02
CA HIS A 98 4.59 3.95 14.67
C HIS A 98 5.28 3.46 15.95
N PRO A 99 6.49 3.95 16.30
CA PRO A 99 7.24 3.44 17.46
C PRO A 99 6.53 3.54 18.81
N GLU A 100 5.59 4.49 18.95
CA GLU A 100 4.79 4.67 20.17
C GLU A 100 3.49 3.83 20.20
N TRP A 101 3.21 3.03 19.18
CA TRP A 101 2.03 2.18 19.14
C TRP A 101 2.34 0.80 19.71
N GLY A 102 1.41 0.26 20.49
CA GLY A 102 1.50 -1.12 20.97
C GLY A 102 1.00 -2.17 19.97
N ARG A 103 0.51 -1.73 18.79
CA ARG A 103 0.09 -2.60 17.67
C ARG A 103 0.10 -1.83 16.36
N HIS A 104 0.21 -2.55 15.25
CA HIS A 104 0.09 -1.96 13.92
C HIS A 104 -1.39 -1.68 13.56
N GLY A 105 -1.60 -0.84 12.55
CA GLY A 105 -2.87 -0.66 11.86
C GLY A 105 -2.88 -1.43 10.55
N SER A 106 -4.02 -2.01 10.17
CA SER A 106 -4.17 -2.78 8.93
C SER A 106 -4.63 -1.89 7.79
N LEU A 107 -3.92 -1.90 6.67
CA LEU A 107 -4.36 -1.28 5.40
C LEU A 107 -5.01 -2.32 4.51
N ALA A 108 -4.30 -3.38 4.16
CA ALA A 108 -4.81 -4.42 3.27
C ALA A 108 -4.10 -5.75 3.51
N LEU A 109 -4.76 -6.82 3.11
CA LEU A 109 -4.21 -8.17 3.01
C LEU A 109 -4.53 -8.67 1.59
N VAL A 110 -3.49 -8.96 0.81
CA VAL A 110 -3.59 -9.46 -0.56
C VAL A 110 -3.22 -10.94 -0.57
N ASN A 111 -4.06 -11.75 -1.21
CA ASN A 111 -4.08 -13.22 -1.12
C ASN A 111 -4.43 -13.73 0.29
N GLY A 112 -4.69 -15.04 0.42
CA GLY A 112 -5.23 -15.64 1.65
C GLY A 112 -6.63 -15.12 2.02
N HIS A 113 -6.80 -14.66 3.26
CA HIS A 113 -8.03 -14.03 3.76
C HIS A 113 -8.15 -12.56 3.37
N GLN A 114 -8.18 -12.30 2.06
CA GLN A 114 -8.15 -10.98 1.45
C GLN A 114 -9.02 -9.93 2.15
N ALA A 115 -8.43 -8.78 2.44
CA ALA A 115 -9.09 -7.64 3.07
C ALA A 115 -8.59 -6.33 2.47
N GLY A 116 -9.49 -5.45 2.06
CA GLY A 116 -9.16 -4.19 1.39
C GLY A 116 -10.41 -3.54 0.79
N PRO A 117 -10.29 -2.32 0.24
CA PRO A 117 -9.07 -1.50 0.15
C PRO A 117 -8.65 -0.85 1.47
N GLY A 118 -7.40 -0.40 1.54
CA GLY A 118 -6.79 0.22 2.73
C GLY A 118 -6.50 1.70 2.64
N LEU A 119 -6.37 2.22 1.42
CA LEU A 119 -5.97 3.60 1.14
C LEU A 119 -6.94 4.27 0.16
N ALA A 120 -7.31 5.50 0.49
CA ALA A 120 -7.84 6.43 -0.49
C ALA A 120 -6.71 6.95 -1.40
N TRP A 121 -7.03 7.39 -2.61
CA TRP A 121 -6.07 7.94 -3.56
C TRP A 121 -5.26 9.10 -2.94
N ARG A 122 -5.95 10.00 -2.24
CA ARG A 122 -5.31 11.16 -1.60
C ARG A 122 -4.30 10.76 -0.53
N GLU A 123 -4.58 9.69 0.23
CA GLU A 123 -3.69 9.19 1.28
C GLU A 123 -2.47 8.52 0.65
N LEU A 124 -2.67 7.69 -0.38
CA LEU A 124 -1.60 7.06 -1.15
C LEU A 124 -0.61 8.10 -1.71
N VAL A 125 -1.12 9.09 -2.45
CA VAL A 125 -0.30 10.15 -3.04
C VAL A 125 0.39 11.00 -1.97
N HIS A 126 -0.31 11.30 -0.86
CA HIS A 126 0.29 12.06 0.23
C HIS A 126 1.45 11.29 0.87
N ILE A 127 1.25 10.02 1.22
CA ILE A 127 2.30 9.14 1.76
C ILE A 127 3.48 9.14 0.78
N ALA A 128 3.25 8.86 -0.51
CA ALA A 128 4.30 8.79 -1.53
C ALA A 128 5.13 10.08 -1.67
N ARG A 129 4.55 11.25 -1.39
CA ARG A 129 5.23 12.56 -1.43
C ARG A 129 5.93 12.96 -0.13
N THR A 130 5.43 12.55 1.02
CA THR A 130 5.91 13.04 2.33
C THR A 130 6.87 12.08 3.01
N ALA A 131 7.96 11.72 2.33
CA ALA A 131 8.99 10.82 2.88
C ALA A 131 9.65 11.40 4.13
N ASP A 132 9.67 10.63 5.21
CA ASP A 132 10.63 10.87 6.29
C ASP A 132 12.00 10.34 5.85
N ARG A 133 12.86 11.24 5.39
CA ARG A 133 14.19 10.92 4.86
C ARG A 133 15.22 10.56 5.93
N ALA A 134 14.89 10.73 7.21
CA ALA A 134 15.77 10.35 8.31
C ALA A 134 15.55 8.90 8.76
N ALA A 135 14.37 8.34 8.51
CA ALA A 135 14.05 6.95 8.80
C ALA A 135 14.59 6.02 7.69
N PRO A 136 14.95 4.77 8.00
CA PRO A 136 15.37 3.81 6.98
C PRO A 136 14.18 3.29 6.18
N GLY A 137 14.32 3.18 4.86
CA GLY A 137 13.32 2.56 3.98
C GLY A 137 13.36 3.14 2.56
N VAL A 138 12.26 2.95 1.85
CA VAL A 138 12.05 3.43 0.49
C VAL A 138 11.70 4.91 0.50
N HIS A 139 12.49 5.72 -0.23
CA HIS A 139 12.37 7.18 -0.22
C HIS A 139 11.95 7.79 -1.57
N ALA A 140 12.16 7.08 -2.68
CA ALA A 140 11.79 7.58 -3.99
C ALA A 140 10.27 7.60 -4.13
N GLU A 141 9.69 8.77 -4.45
CA GLU A 141 8.24 8.97 -4.52
C GLU A 141 7.53 7.93 -5.41
N HIS A 142 8.12 7.63 -6.58
CA HIS A 142 7.54 6.68 -7.53
C HIS A 142 7.55 5.24 -7.01
N GLU A 143 8.61 4.80 -6.34
CA GLU A 143 8.67 3.46 -5.73
C GLU A 143 7.66 3.33 -4.58
N ARG A 144 7.53 4.39 -3.76
CA ARG A 144 6.58 4.43 -2.63
C ARG A 144 5.14 4.38 -3.11
N LEU A 145 4.82 5.13 -4.18
CA LEU A 145 3.51 5.10 -4.82
C LEU A 145 3.19 3.70 -5.34
N LEU A 146 4.09 3.10 -6.11
CA LEU A 146 3.89 1.81 -6.75
C LEU A 146 3.84 0.65 -5.75
N LEU A 147 4.66 0.69 -4.68
CA LEU A 147 4.62 -0.31 -3.61
C LEU A 147 3.26 -0.33 -2.90
N LEU A 148 2.66 0.83 -2.63
CA LEU A 148 1.40 0.91 -1.91
C LEU A 148 0.16 0.86 -2.81
N LEU A 149 0.35 0.88 -4.13
CA LEU A 149 -0.73 0.86 -5.12
C LEU A 149 -1.70 -0.31 -4.92
N PRO A 150 -1.26 -1.56 -4.61
CA PRO A 150 -2.20 -2.65 -4.42
C PRO A 150 -3.06 -2.56 -3.15
N ALA A 151 -2.91 -1.53 -2.30
CA ALA A 151 -3.81 -1.26 -1.18
C ALA A 151 -4.84 -0.16 -1.51
N LEU A 152 -4.80 0.42 -2.71
CA LEU A 152 -5.71 1.44 -3.21
C LEU A 152 -7.06 0.83 -3.58
N GLY A 153 -8.14 1.51 -3.22
CA GLY A 153 -9.45 1.29 -3.84
C GLY A 153 -10.33 2.47 -3.53
N ASP A 154 -10.46 3.38 -4.50
CA ASP A 154 -11.12 4.67 -4.33
C ASP A 154 -12.05 4.88 -5.53
N GLU A 155 -13.34 5.10 -5.26
CA GLU A 155 -14.35 5.39 -6.28
C GLU A 155 -14.11 6.77 -6.95
N GLU A 156 -13.49 7.70 -6.24
CA GLU A 156 -13.30 9.10 -6.69
C GLU A 156 -11.86 9.37 -7.15
N LEU A 157 -11.33 8.56 -8.07
CA LEU A 157 -10.03 8.82 -8.69
C LEU A 157 -10.05 10.15 -9.48
N PRO A 158 -9.06 11.05 -9.28
CA PRO A 158 -8.98 12.27 -10.07
C PRO A 158 -8.55 11.96 -11.52
N GLY A 159 -8.88 12.87 -12.44
CA GLY A 159 -8.62 12.68 -13.87
C GLY A 159 -7.13 12.56 -14.25
N ASP A 160 -6.21 12.96 -13.37
CA ASP A 160 -4.76 12.85 -13.53
C ASP A 160 -4.14 11.63 -12.82
N ALA A 161 -4.96 10.72 -12.29
CA ALA A 161 -4.49 9.54 -11.57
C ALA A 161 -3.64 8.61 -12.45
N ALA A 162 -4.11 8.32 -13.67
CA ALA A 162 -3.39 7.49 -14.63
C ALA A 162 -2.06 8.14 -15.07
N ASP A 163 -2.03 9.45 -15.25
CA ASP A 163 -0.78 10.18 -15.56
C ASP A 163 0.21 10.08 -14.39
N THR A 164 -0.28 10.21 -13.15
CA THR A 164 0.54 10.08 -11.94
C THR A 164 1.18 8.70 -11.82
N VAL A 165 0.40 7.62 -12.03
CA VAL A 165 0.92 6.24 -12.02
C VAL A 165 1.83 5.99 -13.22
N GLY A 166 1.47 6.48 -14.41
CA GLY A 166 2.28 6.34 -15.63
C GLY A 166 3.66 6.97 -15.49
N ASP A 167 3.74 8.17 -14.91
CA ASP A 167 5.00 8.84 -14.59
C ASP A 167 5.84 8.03 -13.57
N ALA A 168 5.20 7.39 -12.60
CA ALA A 168 5.89 6.52 -11.65
C ALA A 168 6.44 5.26 -12.32
N LEU A 169 5.63 4.60 -13.15
CA LEU A 169 6.03 3.43 -13.95
C LEU A 169 7.21 3.75 -14.87
N ALA A 170 7.17 4.89 -15.57
CA ALA A 170 8.26 5.32 -16.44
C ALA A 170 9.57 5.53 -15.66
N ARG A 171 9.51 6.05 -14.41
CA ARG A 171 10.69 6.23 -13.57
C ARG A 171 11.31 4.92 -13.08
N VAL A 172 10.52 3.86 -12.93
CA VAL A 172 11.03 2.52 -12.58
C VAL A 172 11.44 1.70 -13.80
N GLY A 173 11.47 2.30 -14.99
CA GLY A 173 12.01 1.67 -16.20
C GLY A 173 10.98 1.08 -17.15
N VAL A 174 9.68 1.21 -16.87
CA VAL A 174 8.64 0.80 -17.83
C VAL A 174 8.77 1.64 -19.11
N PRO A 175 8.72 1.02 -20.32
CA PRO A 175 8.82 1.76 -21.56
C PRO A 175 7.75 2.87 -21.64
N GLY A 176 8.18 4.10 -21.93
CA GLY A 176 7.27 5.27 -21.89
C GLY A 176 6.07 5.18 -22.83
N ALA A 177 6.14 4.38 -23.91
CA ALA A 177 5.00 4.11 -24.78
C ALA A 177 3.94 3.18 -24.14
N LEU A 178 4.34 2.34 -23.19
CA LEU A 178 3.48 1.37 -22.49
C LEU A 178 2.99 1.91 -21.15
N ALA A 179 3.77 2.77 -20.49
CA ALA A 179 3.46 3.26 -19.15
C ALA A 179 2.04 3.86 -18.99
N PRO A 180 1.50 4.69 -19.91
CA PRO A 180 0.14 5.20 -19.78
C PRO A 180 -0.94 4.11 -19.86
N HIS A 181 -0.76 3.14 -20.76
CA HIS A 181 -1.72 2.03 -20.92
C HIS A 181 -1.68 1.10 -19.70
N LEU A 182 -0.48 0.80 -19.21
CA LEU A 182 -0.30 0.00 -18.00
C LEU A 182 -0.85 0.72 -16.77
N ALA A 183 -0.67 2.03 -16.65
CA ALA A 183 -1.25 2.83 -15.57
C ALA A 183 -2.77 2.76 -15.57
N ALA A 184 -3.41 2.88 -16.74
CA ALA A 184 -4.86 2.73 -16.86
C ALA A 184 -5.30 1.31 -16.44
N ALA A 185 -4.59 0.27 -16.87
CA ALA A 185 -4.88 -1.12 -16.52
C ALA A 185 -4.71 -1.41 -15.02
N LEU A 186 -3.73 -0.80 -14.34
CA LEU A 186 -3.52 -0.96 -12.89
C LEU A 186 -4.57 -0.24 -12.04
N LEU A 187 -5.25 0.77 -12.60
CA LEU A 187 -6.26 1.57 -11.89
C LEU A 187 -7.70 1.15 -12.22
N THR A 188 -7.91 0.47 -13.34
CA THR A 188 -9.21 0.01 -13.81
C THR A 188 -9.52 -1.37 -13.24
N ASP A 189 -10.74 -1.58 -12.74
CA ASP A 189 -11.28 -2.87 -12.28
C ASP A 189 -10.29 -3.66 -11.39
N HIS A 190 -9.92 -3.05 -10.25
CA HIS A 190 -8.99 -3.64 -9.29
C HIS A 190 -9.41 -5.10 -8.97
N PRO A 191 -8.58 -6.12 -9.27
CA PRO A 191 -9.02 -7.52 -9.31
C PRO A 191 -9.40 -8.10 -7.94
N LEU A 192 -9.13 -7.40 -6.85
CA LEU A 192 -9.38 -7.87 -5.48
C LEU A 192 -10.58 -7.22 -4.79
N TRP A 193 -10.96 -6.01 -5.18
CA TRP A 193 -12.04 -5.29 -4.52
C TRP A 193 -12.64 -4.24 -5.42
N GLU A 194 -13.95 -4.06 -5.27
CA GLU A 194 -14.68 -2.98 -5.90
C GLU A 194 -14.15 -1.62 -5.41
N PRO A 195 -14.22 -0.57 -6.24
CA PRO A 195 -13.99 0.80 -5.78
C PRO A 195 -14.90 1.13 -4.59
N ALA A 196 -14.34 1.83 -3.60
CA ALA A 196 -15.04 2.17 -2.36
C ALA A 196 -15.07 3.67 -2.14
N ALA A 197 -16.12 4.15 -1.46
CA ALA A 197 -16.25 5.55 -1.10
C ALA A 197 -15.47 5.84 0.19
N TRP A 198 -14.83 7.00 0.23
CA TRP A 198 -14.04 7.45 1.37
C TRP A 198 -14.62 8.72 1.97
N ALA A 199 -15.00 8.65 3.24
CA ALA A 199 -15.62 9.78 3.94
C ALA A 199 -14.92 10.09 5.27
N PHE A 200 -14.92 11.35 5.65
CA PHE A 200 -14.60 11.71 7.02
C PHE A 200 -15.70 11.20 7.96
N PRO A 201 -15.35 10.80 9.20
CA PRO A 201 -16.35 10.39 10.17
C PRO A 201 -17.32 11.55 10.42
N GLY A 202 -18.60 11.33 10.12
CA GLY A 202 -19.65 12.26 10.47
C GLY A 202 -19.85 12.33 11.99
N ALA A 203 -20.39 13.44 12.48
CA ALA A 203 -20.93 13.50 13.83
C ALA A 203 -22.11 12.52 13.91
N SER A 204 -21.95 11.39 14.62
CA SER A 204 -23.07 10.47 14.84
C SER A 204 -24.10 11.15 15.76
N PRO A 205 -25.34 11.38 15.31
CA PRO A 205 -26.35 12.07 16.11
C PRO A 205 -26.83 11.23 17.32
N LEU A 206 -26.42 9.96 17.41
CA LEU A 206 -26.79 9.02 18.47
C LEU A 206 -25.66 8.76 19.49
N SER A 207 -24.46 9.30 19.27
CA SER A 207 -23.34 9.10 20.19
C SER A 207 -23.35 10.15 21.29
N GLY A 208 -24.07 9.85 22.38
CA GLY A 208 -24.00 10.60 23.63
C GLY A 208 -22.61 10.55 24.26
N GLY A 209 -21.67 11.38 23.80
CA GLY A 209 -20.53 11.82 24.61
C GLY A 209 -19.12 11.44 24.16
N ARG A 210 -18.88 10.97 22.93
CA ARG A 210 -17.49 10.88 22.43
C ARG A 210 -17.41 11.27 20.96
N GLU A 211 -16.90 12.46 20.70
CA GLU A 211 -16.61 12.91 19.33
C GLU A 211 -15.70 11.88 18.64
N PRO A 212 -16.05 11.42 17.42
CA PRO A 212 -15.14 10.60 16.64
C PRO A 212 -13.82 11.34 16.42
N PHE A 213 -12.71 10.59 16.37
CA PHE A 213 -11.43 11.15 15.97
C PHE A 213 -11.57 11.70 14.55
N SER A 214 -11.52 13.01 14.43
CA SER A 214 -11.67 13.70 13.16
C SER A 214 -10.43 13.48 12.30
N GLY A 215 -10.59 13.53 10.98
CA GLY A 215 -9.46 13.68 10.06
C GLY A 215 -8.78 12.40 9.58
N ILE A 216 -9.26 11.19 9.90
CA ILE A 216 -8.88 9.96 9.18
C ILE A 216 -10.09 9.49 8.38
N LEU A 217 -9.89 9.13 7.11
CA LEU A 217 -10.98 8.65 6.26
C LEU A 217 -11.49 7.26 6.72
N TYR A 218 -12.78 7.00 6.50
CA TYR A 218 -13.40 5.69 6.62
C TYR A 218 -13.76 5.20 5.23
N CYS A 219 -13.58 3.89 5.02
CA CYS A 219 -14.00 3.18 3.83
C CYS A 219 -15.38 2.58 4.08
N ASP A 220 -16.28 2.60 3.10
CA ASP A 220 -17.57 1.91 3.18
C ASP A 220 -17.53 0.48 2.64
N GLY A 221 -16.47 0.11 1.91
CA GLY A 221 -16.28 -1.22 1.35
C GLY A 221 -16.26 -2.31 2.43
N VAL A 222 -17.19 -3.26 2.37
CA VAL A 222 -17.43 -4.26 3.44
C VAL A 222 -16.24 -5.16 3.74
N MET A 223 -15.33 -5.34 2.79
CA MET A 223 -14.10 -6.13 2.94
C MET A 223 -12.91 -5.28 3.44
N SER A 224 -13.07 -3.96 3.53
CA SER A 224 -12.02 -3.06 3.99
C SER A 224 -11.79 -3.23 5.49
N PRO A 225 -10.52 -3.30 5.95
CA PRO A 225 -10.21 -3.23 7.38
C PRO A 225 -10.55 -1.86 8.00
N ARG A 226 -10.96 -0.88 7.18
CA ARG A 226 -11.40 0.46 7.59
C ARG A 226 -12.92 0.64 7.55
N CYS A 227 -13.68 -0.42 7.23
CA CYS A 227 -15.14 -0.39 7.30
C CYS A 227 -15.64 -0.57 8.73
N GLY A 228 -16.19 0.49 9.31
CA GLY A 228 -16.65 0.52 10.71
C GLY A 228 -15.55 0.38 11.76
N VAL A 229 -14.29 0.26 11.33
CA VAL A 229 -13.12 0.03 12.18
C VAL A 229 -12.10 1.14 11.94
N ARG A 230 -11.40 1.55 13.00
CA ARG A 230 -10.33 2.55 12.91
C ARG A 230 -9.06 1.90 12.38
N LEU A 231 -8.38 2.61 11.47
CA LEU A 231 -7.08 2.20 10.93
C LEU A 231 -6.09 1.78 12.02
N ALA A 232 -5.93 2.61 13.05
CA ALA A 232 -5.12 2.28 14.21
C ALA A 232 -6.03 2.22 15.45
N GLN A 233 -6.17 1.03 16.02
CA GLN A 233 -6.97 0.86 17.23
C GLN A 233 -6.08 1.11 18.47
N GLY A 234 -6.68 1.53 19.58
CA GLY A 234 -5.98 1.57 20.89
C GLY A 234 -5.01 2.75 21.06
N ILE A 235 -4.93 3.64 20.09
CA ILE A 235 -4.13 4.88 20.14
C ILE A 235 -4.89 6.02 20.81
N THR A 236 -4.15 7.02 21.32
CA THR A 236 -4.72 8.24 21.93
C THR A 236 -5.27 9.20 20.88
N ARG A 237 -5.93 10.29 21.35
CA ARG A 237 -6.38 11.38 20.47
C ARG A 237 -5.24 12.04 19.73
N GLU A 238 -4.22 12.41 20.47
CA GLU A 238 -3.06 13.09 19.93
C GLU A 238 -2.33 12.21 18.90
N GLN A 239 -2.27 10.90 19.15
CA GLN A 239 -1.72 9.93 18.18
C GLN A 239 -2.58 9.85 16.91
N SER A 240 -3.91 9.80 17.05
CA SER A 240 -4.83 9.80 15.91
C SER A 240 -4.72 11.09 15.09
N ASP A 241 -4.59 12.23 15.75
CA ASP A 241 -4.45 13.53 15.10
C ASP A 241 -3.12 13.65 14.34
N ARG A 242 -2.03 13.11 14.91
CA ARG A 242 -0.74 13.00 14.21
C ARG A 242 -0.83 12.11 12.98
N LEU A 243 -1.50 10.96 13.09
CA LEU A 243 -1.71 10.05 11.97
C LEU A 243 -2.53 10.71 10.86
N ALA A 244 -3.63 11.39 11.19
CA ALA A 244 -4.44 12.15 10.23
C ALA A 244 -3.63 13.21 9.46
N ARG A 245 -2.74 13.93 10.15
CA ARG A 245 -1.82 14.89 9.49
C ARG A 245 -0.81 14.17 8.59
N ALA A 246 -0.27 13.05 9.05
CA ALA A 246 0.69 12.25 8.31
C ALA A 246 0.09 11.58 7.06
N LEU A 247 -1.22 11.30 7.08
CA LEU A 247 -1.99 10.79 5.94
C LEU A 247 -2.47 11.90 4.99
N GLY A 248 -2.27 13.18 5.35
CA GLY A 248 -2.72 14.32 4.54
C GLY A 248 -4.23 14.56 4.59
N THR A 249 -4.92 13.98 5.58
CA THR A 249 -6.38 14.04 5.73
C THR A 249 -6.83 15.02 6.82
N TRP A 250 -5.90 15.71 7.46
CA TRP A 250 -6.22 16.77 8.42
C TRP A 250 -6.87 17.98 7.71
N PRO A 251 -7.99 18.53 8.22
CA PRO A 251 -8.61 19.72 7.64
C PRO A 251 -7.61 20.88 7.58
N ALA A 252 -7.52 21.55 6.42
CA ALA A 252 -6.84 22.84 6.37
C ALA A 252 -7.56 23.81 7.31
N GLY A 253 -6.82 24.36 8.28
CA GLY A 253 -7.35 25.33 9.25
C GLY A 253 -7.61 26.69 8.64
#